data_AF-A0A2N2KD92-F1
#
_entry.id   AF-A0A2N2KD92-F1
#
_cell.length_a   1.000
_cell.length_b   1.000
_cell.length_c   1.000
_cell.angle_alpha   90.00
_cell.angle_beta   90.00
_cell.angle_gamma   90.00
#
_symmetry.space_group_name_H-M   'P 1'
#
loop_
_entity.id
_entity.type
_entity.pdbx_description
1 polymer ?
#
loop_
_entity_poly.entity_id
_entity_poly.type
_entity_poly.pdbx_seq_one_letter_code
_entity_poly.pdbx_strand_id
1 'polypeptide(L)'
;MDVNQGLKDLNVASREDLILKLKAMIIKACEIQNVRPEDVPTDVPFINGPGPLKLDSLDAMEIAMELRYQFGVELKNASTAAKAMQSFDTLADFVISAPKVKK
;
A
#
# COMPACT_ATOMS: atom_id res chain seq x y z
N MET A 1 10.67 17.80 -0.03
CA MET A 1 10.55 16.65 0.90
C MET A 1 11.54 15.60 0.41
N ASP A 2 12.59 15.31 1.17
CA ASP A 2 13.60 14.32 0.79
C ASP A 2 12.99 12.90 0.83
N VAL A 3 12.73 12.34 -0.35
CA VAL A 3 12.23 10.95 -0.53
C VAL A 3 13.10 9.94 0.23
N ASN A 4 14.42 10.19 0.26
CA ASN A 4 15.39 9.37 1.00
C ASN A 4 15.12 9.32 2.52
N GLN A 5 14.55 10.36 3.12
CA GLN A 5 14.22 10.34 4.54
C GLN A 5 12.97 9.48 4.81
N GLY A 6 11.93 9.62 3.97
CA GLY A 6 10.70 8.83 4.10
C GLY A 6 10.94 7.31 3.94
N LEU A 7 11.85 6.90 3.07
CA LEU A 7 12.22 5.48 2.90
C LEU A 7 12.98 4.93 4.12
N LYS A 8 13.89 5.73 4.71
CA LYS A 8 14.60 5.36 5.94
C LYS A 8 13.65 5.14 7.12
N ASP A 9 12.67 6.03 7.29
CA ASP A 9 11.69 5.93 8.37
C ASP A 9 10.80 4.68 8.24
N LEU A 10 10.66 4.14 7.02
CA LEU A 10 9.92 2.92 6.71
C LEU A 10 10.78 1.64 6.73
N ASN A 11 12.07 1.79 7.01
CA ASN A 11 13.08 0.73 7.00
C ASN A 11 13.08 -0.06 5.67
N VAL A 12 13.09 0.67 4.54
CA VAL A 12 13.17 0.12 3.18
C VAL A 12 14.33 0.75 2.41
N ALA A 13 15.00 -0.03 1.56
CA ALA A 13 16.20 0.42 0.84
C ALA A 13 15.87 1.24 -0.42
N SER A 14 14.72 0.98 -1.05
CA SER A 14 14.29 1.64 -2.28
C SER A 14 12.75 1.76 -2.37
N ARG A 15 12.26 2.49 -3.37
CA ARG A 15 10.82 2.55 -3.70
C ARG A 15 10.30 1.18 -4.17
N GLU A 16 11.11 0.40 -4.86
CA GLU A 16 10.76 -0.95 -5.31
C GLU A 16 10.58 -1.91 -4.13
N ASP A 17 11.49 -1.84 -3.13
CA ASP A 17 11.34 -2.57 -1.87
C ASP A 17 10.05 -2.19 -1.13
N LEU A 18 9.71 -0.90 -1.11
CA LEU A 18 8.47 -0.44 -0.51
C LEU A 18 7.25 -1.03 -1.22
N ILE A 19 7.24 -1.01 -2.56
CA ILE A 19 6.15 -1.56 -3.37
C ILE A 19 6.01 -3.07 -3.10
N LEU A 20 7.10 -3.82 -3.09
CA LEU A 20 7.08 -5.25 -2.77
C LEU A 20 6.53 -5.51 -1.36
N LYS A 21 6.95 -4.70 -0.38
CA LYS A 21 6.46 -4.79 0.99
C LYS A 21 4.97 -4.47 1.10
N LEU A 22 4.48 -3.46 0.38
CA LEU A 22 3.06 -3.13 0.30
C LEU A 22 2.25 -4.27 -0.32
N LYS A 23 2.71 -4.83 -1.45
CA LYS A 23 2.06 -5.98 -2.09
C LYS A 23 2.00 -7.19 -1.17
N ALA A 24 3.12 -7.53 -0.52
CA ALA A 24 3.18 -8.64 0.42
C ALA A 24 2.25 -8.41 1.63
N MET A 25 2.18 -7.19 2.14
CA MET A 25 1.25 -6.81 3.20
C MET A 25 -0.20 -7.03 2.76
N ILE A 26 -0.60 -6.54 1.59
CA ILE A 26 -1.98 -6.67 1.09
C ILE A 26 -2.34 -8.14 0.84
N ILE A 27 -1.46 -8.91 0.19
CA ILE A 27 -1.66 -10.36 -0.03
C ILE A 27 -1.90 -11.09 1.29
N LYS A 28 -1.13 -10.74 2.33
CA LYS A 28 -1.27 -11.33 3.65
C LYS A 28 -2.54 -10.87 4.37
N ALA A 29 -2.85 -9.58 4.33
CA ALA A 29 -3.99 -8.99 5.03
C ALA A 29 -5.32 -9.52 4.48
N CYS A 30 -5.41 -9.68 3.15
CA CYS A 30 -6.60 -10.18 2.46
C CYS A 30 -6.54 -11.70 2.21
N GLU A 31 -5.64 -12.42 2.86
CA GLU A 31 -5.49 -13.89 2.79
C GLU A 31 -5.45 -14.46 1.35
N ILE A 32 -4.84 -13.73 0.41
CA ILE A 32 -4.84 -14.08 -1.01
C ILE A 32 -3.89 -15.26 -1.25
N GLN A 33 -4.44 -16.35 -1.79
CA GLN A 33 -3.69 -17.56 -2.06
C GLN A 33 -3.15 -17.60 -3.49
N ASN A 34 -2.02 -18.29 -3.68
CA ASN A 34 -1.40 -18.55 -4.99
C ASN A 34 -1.01 -17.28 -5.78
N VAL A 35 -0.82 -16.15 -5.10
CA VAL A 35 -0.34 -14.90 -5.70
C VAL A 35 0.96 -14.50 -5.04
N ARG A 36 2.03 -14.31 -5.83
CA ARG A 36 3.30 -13.78 -5.34
C ARG A 36 3.33 -12.27 -5.54
N PRO A 37 3.92 -11.48 -4.61
CA PRO A 37 4.04 -10.03 -4.77
C PRO A 37 4.68 -9.60 -6.10
N GLU A 38 5.66 -10.36 -6.58
CA GLU A 38 6.37 -10.10 -7.83
C GLU A 38 5.47 -10.18 -9.07
N ASP A 39 4.43 -11.03 -9.03
CA ASP A 39 3.50 -11.23 -10.15
C ASP A 39 2.37 -10.18 -10.19
N VAL A 40 2.29 -9.32 -9.17
CA VAL A 40 1.25 -8.30 -9.07
C VAL A 40 1.67 -7.05 -9.88
N PRO A 41 0.86 -6.59 -10.85
CA PRO A 41 1.13 -5.33 -11.54
C PRO A 41 1.05 -4.12 -10.58
N THR A 42 1.87 -3.09 -10.80
CA THR A 42 1.92 -1.89 -9.93
C THR A 42 1.12 -0.72 -10.44
N ASP A 43 0.84 -0.71 -11.75
CA ASP A 43 0.31 0.38 -12.55
C ASP A 43 -1.20 0.26 -12.82
N VAL A 44 -1.84 -0.78 -12.28
CA VAL A 44 -3.27 -1.02 -12.39
C VAL A 44 -3.99 -0.83 -11.05
N PRO A 45 -5.30 -0.52 -11.06
CA PRO A 45 -6.11 -0.57 -9.85
C PRO A 45 -6.07 -1.95 -9.21
N PHE A 46 -5.71 -1.99 -7.92
CA PHE A 46 -5.66 -3.24 -7.17
C PHE A 46 -7.00 -3.57 -6.49
N ILE A 47 -7.84 -2.57 -6.21
CA ILE A 47 -9.22 -2.73 -5.75
C ILE A 47 -10.16 -2.65 -6.95
N ASN A 48 -11.04 -3.64 -7.11
CA ASN A 48 -12.01 -3.72 -8.23
C ASN A 48 -11.37 -3.56 -9.63
N GLY A 49 -10.07 -3.85 -9.76
CA GLY A 49 -9.32 -3.64 -10.99
C GLY A 49 -8.84 -4.94 -11.62
N PRO A 50 -8.19 -4.84 -12.80
CA PRO A 50 -7.64 -5.97 -13.49
C PRO A 50 -6.40 -6.47 -12.74
N GLY A 51 -6.40 -7.73 -12.29
CA GLY A 51 -5.23 -8.28 -11.62
C GLY A 51 -5.53 -9.56 -10.82
N PRO A 52 -4.48 -10.18 -10.26
CA PRO A 52 -4.61 -11.44 -9.55
C PRO A 52 -5.22 -11.30 -8.15
N LEU A 53 -5.24 -10.08 -7.58
CA LEU A 53 -5.63 -9.86 -6.18
C LEU A 53 -7.13 -9.93 -5.93
N LYS A 54 -7.97 -9.62 -6.92
CA LYS A 54 -9.45 -9.67 -6.85
C LYS A 54 -10.05 -9.04 -5.58
N LEU A 55 -9.51 -7.89 -5.16
CA LEU A 55 -9.92 -7.19 -3.93
C LEU A 55 -11.19 -6.39 -4.14
N ASP A 56 -12.00 -6.30 -3.10
CA ASP A 56 -13.23 -5.51 -3.07
C ASP A 56 -13.18 -4.31 -2.10
N SER A 57 -14.32 -3.63 -1.92
CA SER A 57 -14.40 -2.45 -1.05
C SER A 57 -14.26 -2.75 0.45
N LEU A 58 -14.52 -3.98 0.89
CA LEU A 58 -14.35 -4.39 2.28
C LEU A 58 -12.87 -4.56 2.60
N ASP A 59 -12.12 -5.16 1.67
CA ASP A 59 -10.66 -5.31 1.79
C ASP A 59 -9.93 -3.97 1.94
N ALA A 60 -10.46 -2.92 1.30
CA ALA A 60 -9.90 -1.56 1.39
C ALA A 60 -9.76 -1.08 2.86
N MET A 61 -10.69 -1.48 3.73
CA MET A 61 -10.67 -1.13 5.14
C MET A 61 -9.57 -1.87 5.89
N GLU A 62 -9.39 -3.17 5.64
CA GLU A 62 -8.33 -4.00 6.21
C GLU A 62 -6.95 -3.45 5.82
N ILE A 63 -6.77 -3.13 4.54
CA ILE A 63 -5.54 -2.54 4.00
C ILE A 63 -5.23 -1.19 4.67
N ALA A 64 -6.25 -0.35 4.88
CA ALA A 64 -6.09 0.93 5.56
C ALA A 64 -5.61 0.75 7.02
N MET A 65 -6.11 -0.26 7.72
CA MET A 65 -5.69 -0.59 9.09
C MET A 65 -4.24 -1.08 9.12
N GLU A 66 -3.86 -1.96 8.20
CA GLU A 66 -2.49 -2.47 8.10
C GLU A 66 -1.48 -1.38 7.72
N LEU A 67 -1.86 -0.43 6.85
CA LEU A 67 -1.03 0.75 6.55
C LEU A 67 -0.76 1.59 7.80
N ARG A 68 -1.77 1.78 8.64
CA ARG A 68 -1.62 2.50 9.91
C ARG A 68 -0.73 1.72 10.88
N TYR A 69 -0.90 0.41 10.99
CA TYR A 69 -0.16 -0.41 11.95
C TYR A 69 1.31 -0.64 11.56
N GLN A 70 1.57 -0.96 10.29
CA GLN A 70 2.90 -1.31 9.80
C GLN A 70 3.72 -0.10 9.36
N PHE A 71 3.08 0.91 8.75
CA PHE A 71 3.77 2.06 8.15
C PHE A 71 3.51 3.38 8.89
N GLY A 72 2.63 3.40 9.88
CA GLY A 72 2.25 4.61 10.60
C GLY A 72 1.56 5.62 9.70
N VAL A 73 0.84 5.17 8.67
CA VAL A 73 0.19 6.05 7.68
C VAL A 73 -1.33 5.89 7.77
N GLU A 74 -2.05 7.00 7.86
CA GLU A 74 -3.51 7.00 8.02
C GLU A 74 -4.22 7.60 6.79
N LEU A 75 -5.21 6.87 6.28
CA LEU A 75 -6.11 7.34 5.22
C LEU A 75 -7.30 8.06 5.85
N LYS A 76 -7.16 9.38 6.04
CA LYS A 76 -8.09 10.21 6.84
C LYS A 76 -9.54 10.26 6.35
N ASN A 77 -9.79 10.03 5.06
CA ASN A 77 -11.12 10.06 4.48
C ASN A 77 -11.19 9.22 3.19
N ALA A 78 -12.41 8.96 2.73
CA ALA A 78 -12.68 8.17 1.53
C ALA A 78 -11.98 8.72 0.27
N SER A 79 -11.91 10.05 0.10
CA SER A 79 -11.24 10.66 -1.06
C SER A 79 -9.73 10.43 -1.04
N THR A 80 -9.08 10.51 0.12
CA THR A 80 -7.67 10.20 0.29
C THR A 80 -7.41 8.72 0.07
N ALA A 81 -8.24 7.84 0.63
CA ALA A 81 -8.16 6.40 0.41
C ALA A 81 -8.30 6.04 -1.08
N ALA A 82 -9.34 6.57 -1.74
CA ALA A 82 -9.59 6.34 -3.15
C ALA A 82 -8.44 6.80 -4.04
N LYS A 83 -7.77 7.92 -3.71
CA LYS A 83 -6.58 8.39 -4.43
C LYS A 83 -5.36 7.51 -4.17
N ALA A 84 -5.08 7.18 -2.91
CA ALA A 84 -3.93 6.37 -2.53
C ALA A 84 -4.02 4.94 -3.07
N MET A 85 -5.23 4.37 -3.15
CA MET A 85 -5.46 2.98 -3.54
C MET A 85 -5.72 2.79 -5.06
N GLN A 86 -5.43 3.79 -5.90
CA GLN A 86 -5.56 3.67 -7.36
C GLN A 86 -4.55 2.70 -8.00
N SER A 87 -3.37 2.55 -7.40
CA SER A 87 -2.31 1.68 -7.89
C SER A 87 -1.26 1.50 -6.80
N PHE A 88 -0.38 0.50 -6.90
CA PHE A 88 0.72 0.35 -5.93
C PHE A 88 1.73 1.50 -6.03
N ASP A 89 1.92 2.06 -7.22
CA ASP A 89 2.73 3.25 -7.41
C ASP A 89 2.19 4.44 -6.61
N THR A 90 0.89 4.71 -6.76
CA THR A 90 0.24 5.82 -6.03
C THR A 90 0.24 5.59 -4.53
N LEU A 91 0.07 4.33 -4.11
CA LEU A 91 0.10 3.95 -2.70
C LEU A 91 1.49 4.16 -2.09
N ALA A 92 2.54 3.75 -2.80
CA ALA A 92 3.92 3.96 -2.36
C ALA A 92 4.23 5.45 -2.21
N ASP A 93 3.85 6.27 -3.19
CA ASP A 93 4.06 7.72 -3.15
C ASP A 93 3.29 8.37 -1.99
N PHE A 94 2.06 7.91 -1.74
CA PHE A 94 1.30 8.33 -0.57
C PHE A 94 2.01 7.94 0.73
N VAL A 95 2.47 6.69 0.87
CA VAL A 95 3.13 6.20 2.07
C VAL A 95 4.45 6.92 2.36
N ILE A 96 5.21 7.28 1.32
CA ILE A 96 6.45 8.05 1.44
C ILE A 96 6.18 9.49 1.90
N SER A 97 5.16 10.13 1.33
CA SER A 97 4.86 11.55 1.57
C SER A 97 3.97 11.81 2.78
N ALA A 98 3.19 10.80 3.21
CA ALA A 98 2.23 10.95 4.27
C ALA A 98 2.91 11.18 5.63
N PRO A 99 2.35 12.09 6.46
CA PRO A 99 2.85 12.30 7.81
C PRO A 99 2.66 11.03 8.64
N LYS A 100 3.68 10.64 9.38
CA LYS A 100 3.64 9.46 10.24
C LYS A 100 2.81 9.75 11.48
N VAL A 101 1.79 8.94 11.74
CA VAL A 101 1.08 8.96 13.02
C VAL A 101 1.95 8.28 14.07
N LYS A 102 2.09 8.93 15.23
CA LYS A 102 2.76 8.34 16.39
C LYS A 102 1.94 7.13 16.85
N LYS A 103 2.60 5.98 17.01
CA LYS A 103 2.03 4.78 17.65
C LYS A 103 1.61 5.08 19.08
#